data_AF-A0A7V3T5V2-F1
#
_entry.id   AF-A0A7V3T5V2-F1
#
_cell.length_a   1.000
_cell.length_b   1.000
_cell.length_c   1.000
_cell.angle_alpha   90.00
_cell.angle_beta   90.00
_cell.angle_gamma   90.00
#
_symmetry.space_group_name_H-M   'P 1'
#
loop_
_entity.id
_entity.type
_entity.pdbx_description
1 polymer ?
#
loop_
_entity_poly.entity_id
_entity_poly.type
_entity_poly.pdbx_seq_one_letter_code
_entity_poly.pdbx_strand_id
1 'polypeptide(L)'
;MLMCGCTTVPVTGRTQFNFLSPQQEMELGLTAFNQMKKEVPISKDPQLNALVTKVGKRIAAVAQADLPGAQWEFVVFESKEANAFCLPGGKVGVYTGILPITKDEEGLAVVLAHEVAHAAARHGGERMSQAIVLHGLGEQVGAFSARDPRWQAVANTAYGIGSQLLVALPHSRLTESEADHIGLIYMARAGYNPEAAIAFWERFAEYNRKAGGATPWWLRTHPLDEKRIERLRAWMPEAKAQYRPAQ
;
A
#
# COMPACT_ATOMS: atom_id res chain seq x y z
N MET A 1 22.12 -15.74 10.58
CA MET A 1 22.65 -14.42 11.01
C MET A 1 21.45 -13.48 11.05
N LEU A 2 20.95 -13.14 12.24
CA LEU A 2 19.80 -12.24 12.42
C LEU A 2 20.22 -10.83 11.98
N MET A 3 19.82 -10.43 10.78
CA MET A 3 19.90 -9.03 10.37
C MET A 3 18.68 -8.31 10.94
N CYS A 4 18.66 -8.13 12.27
CA CYS A 4 17.80 -7.13 12.91
C CYS A 4 18.32 -5.76 12.44
N GLY A 5 17.51 -5.02 11.69
CA GLY A 5 17.97 -3.82 11.02
C GLY A 5 17.09 -2.62 11.34
N CYS A 6 17.70 -1.56 11.85
CA CYS A 6 17.16 -0.22 11.66
C CYS A 6 17.15 0.07 10.15
N THR A 7 15.98 0.35 9.58
CA THR A 7 15.84 0.68 8.15
C THR A 7 15.45 2.14 8.01
N THR A 8 15.94 2.79 6.95
CA THR A 8 15.62 4.19 6.67
C THR A 8 14.50 4.26 5.64
N VAL A 9 13.45 5.02 5.96
CA VAL A 9 12.31 5.25 5.08
C VAL A 9 12.73 6.15 3.90
N PRO A 10 12.44 5.78 2.65
CA PRO A 10 12.70 6.62 1.48
C PRO A 10 12.02 7.98 1.61
N VAL A 11 12.64 9.03 1.03
CA VAL A 11 12.17 10.43 1.05
C VAL A 11 12.17 11.08 2.44
N THR A 12 11.59 10.46 3.47
CA THR A 12 11.44 11.07 4.80
C THR A 12 12.68 10.91 5.68
N GLY A 13 13.51 9.88 5.44
CA GLY A 13 14.72 9.62 6.20
C GLY A 13 14.47 9.06 7.61
N ARG A 14 13.22 8.74 7.96
CA ARG A 14 12.87 8.18 9.27
C ARG A 14 13.52 6.82 9.46
N THR A 15 14.10 6.57 10.63
CA THR A 15 14.55 5.23 11.01
C THR A 15 13.42 4.45 11.65
N GLN A 16 13.25 3.19 11.26
CA GLN A 16 12.29 2.26 11.85
C GLN A 16 12.94 0.91 12.16
N PHE A 17 12.29 0.14 13.02
CA PHE A 17 12.74 -1.21 13.36
C PHE A 17 11.90 -2.26 12.65
N ASN A 18 12.58 -3.21 12.01
CA ASN A 18 11.96 -4.37 11.37
C ASN A 18 12.62 -5.67 11.84
N PHE A 19 11.82 -6.63 12.33
CA PHE A 19 12.28 -7.98 12.68
C PHE A 19 12.59 -8.82 11.44
N LEU A 20 11.78 -8.65 10.39
CA LEU A 20 11.92 -9.43 9.17
C LEU A 20 12.86 -8.74 8.19
N SER A 21 13.60 -9.54 7.44
CA SER A 21 14.34 -9.08 6.27
C SER A 21 13.40 -8.78 5.10
N PRO A 22 13.82 -7.93 4.12
CA PRO A 22 13.05 -7.71 2.91
C PRO A 22 12.66 -9.01 2.19
N GLN A 23 13.54 -10.00 2.14
CA GLN A 23 13.30 -11.29 1.50
C GLN A 23 12.18 -12.08 2.20
N GLN A 24 12.19 -12.13 3.53
CA GLN A 24 11.14 -12.79 4.31
C GLN A 24 9.78 -12.10 4.12
N GLU A 25 9.76 -10.78 4.06
CA GLU A 25 8.55 -10.01 3.73
C GLU A 25 8.04 -10.34 2.33
N MET A 26 8.92 -10.40 1.33
CA MET A 26 8.57 -10.78 -0.05
C MET A 26 7.97 -12.19 -0.14
N GLU A 27 8.51 -13.16 0.60
CA GLU A 27 7.98 -14.54 0.64
C GLU A 27 6.56 -14.60 1.24
N LEU A 28 6.30 -13.83 2.30
CA LEU A 28 4.95 -13.68 2.87
C LEU A 28 4.01 -13.01 1.89
N GLY A 29 4.44 -11.90 1.27
CA GLY A 29 3.66 -11.18 0.27
C GLY A 29 3.26 -12.08 -0.90
N LEU A 30 4.19 -12.87 -1.43
CA LEU A 30 3.93 -13.84 -2.49
C LEU A 30 2.90 -14.90 -2.06
N THR A 31 3.08 -15.46 -0.87
CA THR A 31 2.20 -16.52 -0.36
C THR A 31 0.78 -16.01 -0.16
N ALA A 32 0.64 -14.84 0.46
CA ALA A 32 -0.65 -14.21 0.73
C ALA A 32 -1.33 -13.75 -0.58
N PHE A 33 -0.59 -13.24 -1.55
CA PHE A 33 -1.13 -12.87 -2.86
C PHE A 33 -1.66 -14.08 -3.64
N ASN A 34 -0.92 -15.19 -3.61
CA ASN A 34 -1.37 -16.43 -4.25
C ASN A 34 -2.61 -17.03 -3.58
N GLN A 35 -2.77 -16.84 -2.27
CA GLN A 35 -3.98 -17.23 -1.56
C GLN A 35 -5.17 -16.36 -1.98
N MET A 36 -5.00 -15.02 -2.02
CA MET A 36 -6.07 -14.11 -2.45
C MET A 36 -6.56 -14.40 -3.87
N LYS A 37 -5.65 -14.72 -4.81
CA LYS A 37 -6.03 -15.11 -6.18
C LYS A 37 -6.90 -16.38 -6.27
N LYS A 38 -6.92 -17.21 -5.22
CA LYS A 38 -7.80 -18.38 -5.12
C LYS A 38 -9.14 -18.06 -4.48
N GLU A 39 -9.17 -17.09 -3.56
CA GLU A 39 -10.34 -16.76 -2.74
C GLU A 39 -11.21 -15.67 -3.36
N VAL A 40 -10.60 -14.70 -4.05
CA VAL A 40 -11.29 -13.54 -4.61
C VAL A 40 -11.30 -13.63 -6.14
N PRO A 41 -12.47 -13.54 -6.79
CA PRO A 41 -12.54 -13.57 -8.25
C PRO A 41 -11.70 -12.47 -8.89
N ILE A 42 -10.99 -12.81 -9.96
CA ILE A 42 -10.16 -11.88 -10.74
C ILE A 42 -11.01 -11.32 -11.89
N SER A 43 -10.95 -10.00 -12.07
CA SER A 43 -11.69 -9.31 -13.13
C SER A 43 -11.24 -9.77 -14.51
N LYS A 44 -12.23 -10.01 -15.39
CA LYS A 44 -12.00 -10.35 -16.81
C LYS A 44 -12.09 -9.14 -17.74
N ASP A 45 -12.28 -7.93 -17.21
CA ASP A 45 -12.39 -6.71 -18.00
C ASP A 45 -11.02 -6.31 -18.58
N PRO A 46 -10.80 -6.40 -19.91
CA PRO A 46 -9.51 -6.11 -20.51
C PRO A 46 -9.13 -4.63 -20.44
N GLN A 47 -10.09 -3.71 -20.45
CA GLN A 47 -9.82 -2.28 -20.41
C GLN A 47 -9.36 -1.87 -19.01
N LEU A 48 -10.07 -2.36 -17.99
CA LEU A 48 -9.71 -2.13 -16.60
C LEU A 48 -8.36 -2.74 -16.24
N ASN A 49 -8.13 -3.99 -16.65
CA ASN A 49 -6.85 -4.68 -16.43
C ASN A 49 -5.69 -3.95 -17.12
N ALA A 50 -5.91 -3.44 -18.34
CA ALA A 50 -4.91 -2.64 -19.06
C ALA A 50 -4.62 -1.31 -18.35
N LEU A 51 -5.66 -0.62 -17.86
CA LEU A 51 -5.52 0.63 -17.11
C LEU A 51 -4.69 0.44 -15.83
N VAL A 52 -5.07 -0.53 -14.99
CA VAL A 52 -4.36 -0.83 -13.73
C VAL A 52 -2.92 -1.24 -14.00
N THR A 53 -2.68 -2.06 -15.03
CA THR A 53 -1.33 -2.46 -15.42
C THR A 53 -0.50 -1.26 -15.91
N LYS A 54 -1.08 -0.36 -16.71
CA LYS A 54 -0.41 0.83 -17.23
C LYS A 54 0.02 1.76 -16.09
N VAL A 55 -0.91 2.13 -15.23
CA VAL A 55 -0.64 3.02 -14.09
C VAL A 55 0.35 2.36 -13.14
N GLY A 56 0.10 1.12 -12.76
CA GLY A 56 0.94 0.36 -11.84
C GLY A 56 2.39 0.24 -12.32
N LYS A 57 2.62 -0.07 -13.61
CA LYS A 57 3.98 -0.15 -14.17
C LYS A 57 4.72 1.19 -14.15
N ARG A 58 4.02 2.31 -14.40
CA ARG A 58 4.62 3.65 -14.35
C ARG A 58 5.06 4.02 -12.93
N ILE A 59 4.20 3.76 -11.93
CA ILE A 59 4.54 3.95 -10.51
C ILE A 59 5.69 3.02 -10.09
N ALA A 60 5.62 1.74 -10.45
CA ALA A 60 6.66 0.76 -10.12
C ALA A 60 8.03 1.15 -10.68
N ALA A 61 8.09 1.70 -11.89
CA ALA A 61 9.34 2.12 -12.51
C ALA A 61 10.08 3.19 -11.69
N VAL A 62 9.35 4.14 -11.08
CA VAL A 62 9.96 5.21 -10.28
C VAL A 62 10.23 4.78 -8.83
N ALA A 63 9.52 3.77 -8.33
CA ALA A 63 9.73 3.19 -7.00
C ALA A 63 10.80 2.07 -6.99
N GLN A 64 11.33 1.66 -8.15
CA GLN A 64 12.21 0.49 -8.30
C GLN A 64 13.48 0.56 -7.44
N ALA A 65 14.02 1.75 -7.22
CA ALA A 65 15.20 1.96 -6.38
C ALA A 65 14.90 1.72 -4.89
N ASP A 66 13.67 1.97 -4.47
CA ASP A 66 13.21 1.87 -3.08
C ASP A 66 12.62 0.48 -2.76
N LEU A 67 12.22 -0.29 -3.78
CA LEU A 67 11.88 -1.71 -3.66
C LEU A 67 12.76 -2.60 -4.56
N PRO A 68 14.05 -2.77 -4.23
CA PRO A 68 14.94 -3.62 -5.02
C PRO A 68 14.45 -5.08 -5.02
N GLY A 69 14.50 -5.72 -6.20
CA GLY A 69 14.09 -7.12 -6.36
C GLY A 69 12.58 -7.37 -6.38
N ALA A 70 11.74 -6.33 -6.32
CA ALA A 70 10.29 -6.48 -6.47
C ALA A 70 9.93 -7.18 -7.80
N GLN A 71 9.06 -8.19 -7.70
CA GLN A 71 8.52 -8.95 -8.82
C GLN A 71 7.09 -8.49 -9.08
N TRP A 72 6.98 -7.33 -9.72
CA TRP A 72 5.72 -6.62 -9.91
C TRP A 72 4.64 -7.47 -10.58
N GLU A 73 3.48 -7.54 -9.94
CA GLU A 73 2.28 -8.20 -10.44
C GLU A 73 1.07 -7.34 -10.06
N PHE A 74 0.24 -7.00 -11.03
CA PHE A 74 -0.93 -6.14 -10.85
C PHE A 74 -2.18 -6.96 -11.16
N VAL A 75 -3.08 -7.09 -10.18
CA VAL A 75 -4.31 -7.88 -10.33
C VAL A 75 -5.51 -7.05 -9.91
N VAL A 76 -6.55 -7.08 -10.73
CA VAL A 76 -7.84 -6.50 -10.39
C VAL A 76 -8.74 -7.59 -9.85
N PHE A 77 -9.23 -7.40 -8.64
CA PHE A 77 -10.13 -8.33 -7.97
C PHE A 77 -11.57 -7.78 -7.99
N GLU A 78 -12.53 -8.67 -8.23
CA GLU A 78 -13.95 -8.33 -8.18
C GLU A 78 -14.43 -8.27 -6.73
N SER A 79 -14.55 -7.06 -6.19
CA SER A 79 -15.07 -6.82 -4.85
C SER A 79 -15.73 -5.45 -4.80
N LYS A 80 -16.89 -5.36 -4.13
CA LYS A 80 -17.61 -4.09 -3.91
C LYS A 80 -16.93 -3.19 -2.90
N GLU A 81 -15.96 -3.71 -2.15
CA GLU A 81 -15.20 -2.93 -1.18
C GLU A 81 -14.30 -1.92 -1.90
N ALA A 82 -14.34 -0.66 -1.45
CA ALA A 82 -13.40 0.36 -1.88
C ALA A 82 -12.03 0.08 -1.26
N ASN A 83 -11.16 -0.61 -2.00
CA ASN A 83 -9.84 -1.00 -1.54
C ASN A 83 -8.81 -1.21 -2.68
N ALA A 84 -7.53 -1.10 -2.35
CA ALA A 84 -6.39 -1.58 -3.10
C ALA A 84 -5.27 -1.89 -2.08
N PHE A 85 -4.19 -2.53 -2.50
CA PHE A 85 -3.05 -2.80 -1.63
C PHE A 85 -1.78 -3.04 -2.44
N CYS A 86 -0.62 -2.84 -1.83
CA CYS A 86 0.67 -3.33 -2.32
C CYS A 86 1.37 -4.15 -1.24
N LEU A 87 1.50 -5.46 -1.47
CA LEU A 87 2.26 -6.33 -0.58
C LEU A 87 3.76 -6.25 -0.88
N PRO A 88 4.62 -6.63 0.09
CA PRO A 88 6.05 -6.73 -0.15
C PRO A 88 6.36 -7.59 -1.39
N GLY A 89 7.39 -7.18 -2.13
CA GLY A 89 7.76 -7.84 -3.40
C GLY A 89 6.95 -7.39 -4.61
N GLY A 90 6.15 -6.32 -4.50
CA GLY A 90 5.48 -5.68 -5.64
C GLY A 90 4.19 -6.39 -6.07
N LYS A 91 3.49 -7.03 -5.14
CA LYS A 91 2.20 -7.69 -5.44
C LYS A 91 1.06 -6.73 -5.16
N VAL A 92 0.51 -6.16 -6.23
CA VAL A 92 -0.47 -5.08 -6.18
C VAL A 92 -1.85 -5.60 -6.52
N GLY A 93 -2.81 -5.36 -5.64
CA GLY A 93 -4.21 -5.68 -5.83
C GLY A 93 -5.08 -4.42 -5.88
N VAL A 94 -6.05 -4.38 -6.79
CA VAL A 94 -7.05 -3.31 -6.86
C VAL A 94 -8.45 -3.93 -6.83
N TYR A 95 -9.31 -3.51 -5.92
CA TYR A 95 -10.70 -3.98 -5.88
C TYR A 95 -11.56 -3.10 -6.78
N THR A 96 -12.49 -3.71 -7.54
CA THR A 96 -13.36 -2.94 -8.44
C THR A 96 -14.16 -1.83 -7.73
N GLY A 97 -14.44 -1.98 -6.43
CA GLY A 97 -15.13 -1.00 -5.61
C GLY A 97 -14.39 0.32 -5.38
N ILE A 98 -13.06 0.41 -5.56
CA ILE A 98 -12.34 1.70 -5.41
C ILE A 98 -12.49 2.57 -6.66
N LEU A 99 -12.76 1.96 -7.82
CA LEU A 99 -12.68 2.62 -9.13
C LEU A 99 -13.65 3.80 -9.28
N PRO A 100 -14.93 3.73 -8.82
CA PRO A 100 -15.83 4.88 -8.89
C PRO A 100 -15.29 6.11 -8.15
N ILE A 101 -14.45 5.93 -7.13
CA ILE A 101 -13.85 7.04 -6.35
C ILE A 101 -12.61 7.58 -7.06
N THR A 102 -11.81 6.69 -7.68
CA THR A 102 -10.66 7.11 -8.50
C THR A 102 -11.09 8.00 -9.65
N LYS A 103 -12.26 7.76 -10.26
CA LYS A 103 -12.86 8.49 -11.39
C LYS A 103 -12.10 8.35 -12.71
N ASP A 104 -10.78 8.51 -12.69
CA ASP A 104 -9.91 8.55 -13.87
C ASP A 104 -8.52 7.93 -13.58
N GLU A 105 -7.66 7.93 -14.60
CA GLU A 105 -6.30 7.39 -14.53
C GLU A 105 -5.46 8.08 -13.45
N GLU A 106 -5.60 9.39 -13.27
CA GLU A 106 -4.83 10.15 -12.28
C GLU A 106 -5.28 9.83 -10.85
N GLY A 107 -6.59 9.71 -10.61
CA GLY A 107 -7.08 9.26 -9.32
C GLY A 107 -6.67 7.82 -8.99
N LEU A 108 -6.55 6.95 -10.00
CA LEU A 108 -5.99 5.60 -9.79
C LEU A 108 -4.48 5.68 -9.49
N ALA A 109 -3.76 6.60 -10.13
CA ALA A 109 -2.34 6.83 -9.84
C ALA A 109 -2.10 7.29 -8.41
N VAL A 110 -2.98 8.12 -7.84
CA VAL A 110 -2.93 8.51 -6.42
C VAL A 110 -3.00 7.28 -5.51
N VAL A 111 -3.99 6.41 -5.74
CA VAL A 111 -4.19 5.17 -4.96
C VAL A 111 -2.98 4.25 -5.08
N LEU A 112 -2.51 3.97 -6.30
CA LEU A 112 -1.40 3.04 -6.50
C LEU A 112 -0.06 3.60 -6.00
N ALA A 113 0.18 4.92 -6.13
CA ALA A 113 1.38 5.55 -5.60
C ALA A 113 1.41 5.49 -4.07
N HIS A 114 0.27 5.70 -3.41
CA HIS A 114 0.11 5.55 -1.95
C HIS A 114 0.44 4.13 -1.49
N GLU A 115 -0.13 3.11 -2.14
CA GLU A 115 0.13 1.72 -1.78
C GLU A 115 1.59 1.31 -2.02
N VAL A 116 2.16 1.70 -3.16
CA VAL A 116 3.56 1.44 -3.45
C VAL A 116 4.47 2.16 -2.46
N ALA A 117 4.11 3.35 -2.01
CA ALA A 117 4.83 4.07 -0.96
C ALA A 117 4.83 3.32 0.37
N HIS A 118 3.72 2.71 0.79
CA HIS A 118 3.70 1.85 1.97
C HIS A 118 4.66 0.67 1.86
N ALA A 119 4.73 0.04 0.69
CA ALA A 119 5.64 -1.07 0.44
C ALA A 119 7.10 -0.61 0.39
N ALA A 120 7.39 0.54 -0.24
CA ALA A 120 8.71 1.17 -0.29
C ALA A 120 9.24 1.50 1.11
N ALA A 121 8.40 2.10 1.94
CA ALA A 121 8.70 2.46 3.32
C ALA A 121 8.68 1.25 4.27
N ARG A 122 8.35 0.05 3.78
CA ARG A 122 8.22 -1.18 4.58
C ARG A 122 7.30 -1.01 5.79
N HIS A 123 6.25 -0.20 5.66
CA HIS A 123 5.27 0.05 6.72
C HIS A 123 4.54 -1.24 7.16
N GLY A 124 4.33 -2.16 6.23
CA GLY A 124 3.78 -3.48 6.55
C GLY A 124 4.72 -4.36 7.36
N GLY A 125 6.03 -4.30 7.09
CA GLY A 125 7.07 -4.93 7.90
C GLY A 125 7.16 -4.34 9.31
N GLU A 126 7.02 -3.02 9.43
CA GLU A 126 7.03 -2.30 10.72
C GLU A 126 5.83 -2.74 11.58
N ARG A 127 4.64 -2.77 10.98
CA ARG A 127 3.42 -3.25 11.63
C ARG A 127 3.48 -4.73 11.98
N MET A 128 4.06 -5.55 11.10
CA MET A 128 4.28 -6.96 11.39
C MET A 128 5.22 -7.11 12.59
N SER A 129 6.29 -6.32 12.64
CA SER A 129 7.25 -6.33 13.76
C SER A 129 6.58 -5.94 15.08
N GLN A 130 5.69 -4.94 15.07
CA GLN A 130 4.87 -4.61 16.23
C GLN A 130 3.99 -5.77 16.68
N ALA A 131 3.31 -6.45 15.74
CA ALA A 131 2.50 -7.63 16.05
C ALA A 131 3.35 -8.78 16.65
N ILE A 132 4.58 -8.99 16.14
CA ILE A 132 5.52 -9.99 16.68
C ILE A 132 5.84 -9.71 18.15
N VAL A 133 6.11 -8.45 18.50
CA VAL A 133 6.34 -8.05 19.91
C VAL A 133 5.10 -8.32 20.74
N LEU A 134 3.94 -7.85 20.28
CA LEU A 134 2.67 -7.99 21.01
C LEU A 134 2.31 -9.45 21.28
N HIS A 135 2.64 -10.35 20.36
CA HIS A 135 2.43 -11.80 20.52
C HIS A 135 3.58 -12.53 21.23
N GLY A 136 4.63 -11.84 21.67
CA GLY A 136 5.78 -12.47 22.35
C GLY A 136 6.60 -13.40 21.46
N LEU A 137 6.57 -13.18 20.14
CA LEU A 137 7.21 -14.06 19.14
C LEU A 137 8.62 -13.62 18.74
N GLY A 138 9.16 -12.56 19.36
CA GLY A 138 10.45 -11.96 18.97
C GLY A 138 11.62 -12.95 18.97
N GLU A 139 11.72 -13.82 19.98
CA GLU A 139 12.79 -14.83 20.08
C GLU A 139 12.69 -15.91 19.00
N GLN A 140 11.51 -16.09 18.40
CA GLN A 140 11.20 -17.16 17.47
C GLN A 140 11.42 -16.76 16.00
N VAL A 141 11.72 -15.48 15.75
CA VAL A 141 12.01 -14.93 14.40
C VAL A 141 13.18 -15.65 13.72
N GLY A 142 14.15 -16.16 14.50
CA GLY A 142 15.27 -16.95 13.97
C GLY A 142 14.86 -18.26 13.29
N ALA A 143 13.68 -18.80 13.61
CA ALA A 143 13.08 -19.99 12.99
C ALA A 143 11.95 -19.64 12.00
N PHE A 144 12.01 -18.45 11.42
CA PHE A 144 10.99 -17.97 10.49
C PHE A 144 10.81 -18.89 9.27
N SER A 145 9.55 -19.07 8.86
CA SER A 145 9.15 -19.69 7.60
C SER A 145 7.85 -19.08 7.11
N ALA A 146 7.81 -18.63 5.85
CA ALA A 146 6.60 -18.07 5.25
C ALA A 146 5.44 -19.08 5.10
N ARG A 147 5.72 -20.38 5.25
CA ARG A 147 4.73 -21.47 5.21
C ARG A 147 4.20 -21.86 6.59
N ASP A 148 4.83 -21.38 7.67
CA ASP A 148 4.36 -21.64 9.03
C ASP A 148 3.05 -20.87 9.28
N PRO A 149 1.95 -21.55 9.66
CA PRO A 149 0.66 -20.91 9.92
C PRO A 149 0.72 -19.75 10.92
N ARG A 150 1.64 -19.77 11.88
CA ARG A 150 1.83 -18.69 12.85
C ARG A 150 2.27 -17.39 12.16
N TRP A 151 3.28 -17.47 11.29
CA TRP A 151 3.78 -16.28 10.58
C TRP A 151 2.77 -15.80 9.55
N GLN A 152 1.97 -16.70 8.97
CA GLN A 152 0.83 -16.30 8.14
C GLN A 152 -0.27 -15.61 8.93
N ALA A 153 -0.61 -16.06 10.14
CA ALA A 153 -1.60 -15.39 10.98
C ALA A 153 -1.16 -13.98 11.38
N VAL A 154 0.13 -13.81 11.72
CA VAL A 154 0.72 -12.51 12.01
C VAL A 154 0.72 -11.61 10.77
N ALA A 155 1.10 -12.16 9.60
CA ALA A 155 1.05 -11.43 8.34
C ALA A 155 -0.39 -11.03 7.97
N ASN A 156 -1.38 -11.89 8.15
CA ASN A 156 -2.78 -11.60 7.89
C ASN A 156 -3.28 -10.45 8.77
N THR A 157 -2.93 -10.45 10.05
CA THR A 157 -3.26 -9.38 11.00
C THR A 157 -2.58 -8.06 10.64
N ALA A 158 -1.32 -8.13 10.22
CA ALA A 158 -0.59 -6.95 9.77
C ALA A 158 -1.17 -6.44 8.45
N TYR A 159 -1.09 -7.19 7.36
CA TYR A 159 -1.42 -6.73 6.02
C TYR A 159 -2.93 -6.68 5.71
N GLY A 160 -3.79 -7.20 6.57
CA GLY A 160 -5.23 -7.27 6.33
C GLY A 160 -5.62 -8.25 5.23
N ILE A 161 -4.78 -9.28 5.02
CA ILE A 161 -5.00 -10.31 4.01
C ILE A 161 -5.72 -11.49 4.69
N GLY A 162 -6.86 -11.91 4.17
CA GLY A 162 -7.60 -13.08 4.65
C GLY A 162 -8.71 -12.74 5.66
N SER A 163 -9.92 -13.20 5.33
CA SER A 163 -11.21 -13.03 6.02
C SER A 163 -11.57 -11.59 6.43
N GLN A 164 -12.75 -11.14 6.00
CA GLN A 164 -13.38 -9.88 6.46
C GLN A 164 -13.57 -9.78 8.00
N LEU A 165 -13.30 -10.87 8.72
CA LEU A 165 -13.45 -11.00 10.18
C LEU A 165 -12.21 -10.57 10.97
N LEU A 166 -11.02 -10.58 10.36
CA LEU A 166 -9.79 -10.13 11.02
C LEU A 166 -9.58 -8.65 10.72
N VAL A 167 -9.84 -7.79 11.71
CA VAL A 167 -9.55 -6.35 11.61
C VAL A 167 -8.04 -6.19 11.49
N ALA A 168 -7.57 -5.78 10.31
CA ALA A 168 -6.19 -5.40 10.12
C ALA A 168 -5.82 -4.27 11.09
N LEU A 169 -4.60 -4.29 11.62
CA LEU A 169 -4.12 -3.16 12.41
C LEU A 169 -4.09 -1.91 11.52
N PRO A 170 -4.78 -0.81 11.91
CA PRO A 170 -4.76 0.42 11.13
C PRO A 170 -3.31 0.91 11.00
N HIS A 171 -2.97 1.49 9.85
CA HIS A 171 -1.74 2.24 9.74
C HIS A 171 -1.78 3.43 10.70
N SER A 172 -0.62 3.73 11.29
CA SER A 172 -0.50 4.90 12.15
C SER A 172 -0.65 6.17 11.30
N ARG A 173 -1.10 7.27 11.91
CA ARG A 173 -1.15 8.58 11.24
C ARG A 173 0.21 9.00 10.66
N LEU A 174 1.29 8.55 11.30
CA LEU A 174 2.66 8.78 10.83
C LEU A 174 2.92 8.06 9.50
N THR A 175 2.71 6.74 9.45
CA THR A 175 2.98 5.94 8.24
C THR A 175 2.05 6.31 7.09
N GLU A 176 0.82 6.72 7.41
CA GLU A 176 -0.12 7.30 6.43
C GLU A 176 0.40 8.61 5.84
N SER A 177 0.88 9.52 6.70
CA SER A 177 1.46 10.80 6.27
C SER A 177 2.73 10.59 5.44
N GLU A 178 3.57 9.61 5.79
CA GLU A 178 4.76 9.28 4.98
C GLU A 178 4.37 8.68 3.63
N ALA A 179 3.37 7.79 3.59
CA ALA A 179 2.87 7.22 2.35
C ALA A 179 2.24 8.29 1.44
N ASP A 180 1.49 9.25 2.00
CA ASP A 180 0.96 10.40 1.27
C ASP A 180 2.10 11.22 0.62
N HIS A 181 3.18 11.49 1.36
CA HIS A 181 4.32 12.29 0.87
C HIS A 181 5.09 11.56 -0.23
N ILE A 182 5.53 10.32 0.05
CA ILE A 182 6.28 9.49 -0.90
C ILE A 182 5.43 9.22 -2.15
N GLY A 183 4.15 8.89 -1.97
CA GLY A 183 3.20 8.64 -3.04
C GLY A 183 3.01 9.85 -3.94
N LEU A 184 2.91 11.06 -3.36
CA LEU A 184 2.84 12.31 -4.12
C LEU A 184 4.09 12.54 -5.00
N ILE A 185 5.28 12.18 -4.49
CA ILE A 185 6.53 12.24 -5.25
C ILE A 185 6.57 11.17 -6.35
N TYR A 186 6.15 9.94 -6.06
CA TYR A 186 6.10 8.86 -7.04
C TYR A 186 5.12 9.14 -8.18
N MET A 187 3.91 9.62 -7.89
CA MET A 187 2.96 9.97 -8.95
C MET A 187 3.52 11.07 -9.86
N ALA A 188 4.19 12.09 -9.29
CA ALA A 188 4.79 13.16 -10.05
C ALA A 188 5.92 12.65 -10.96
N ARG A 189 6.84 11.85 -10.42
CA ARG A 189 7.95 11.25 -11.18
C ARG A 189 7.47 10.31 -12.28
N ALA A 190 6.34 9.63 -12.06
CA ALA A 190 5.70 8.74 -13.02
C ALA A 190 4.92 9.49 -14.12
N GLY A 191 4.85 10.82 -14.03
CA GLY A 191 4.23 11.69 -15.03
C GLY A 191 2.73 11.91 -14.85
N TYR A 192 2.20 11.65 -13.66
CA TYR A 192 0.82 12.00 -13.26
C TYR A 192 0.77 13.35 -12.53
N ASN A 193 -0.26 14.16 -12.78
CA ASN A 193 -0.38 15.48 -12.15
C ASN A 193 -0.55 15.34 -10.63
N PRO A 194 0.40 15.81 -9.80
CA PRO A 194 0.31 15.68 -8.34
C PRO A 194 -0.91 16.40 -7.73
N GLU A 195 -1.47 17.41 -8.42
CA GLU A 195 -2.70 18.08 -7.94
C GLU A 195 -3.91 17.16 -7.89
N ALA A 196 -3.92 16.08 -8.68
CA ALA A 196 -5.00 15.09 -8.66
C ALA A 196 -5.15 14.40 -7.29
N ALA A 197 -4.10 14.37 -6.47
CA ALA A 197 -4.14 13.82 -5.10
C ALA A 197 -5.14 14.56 -4.21
N ILE A 198 -5.17 15.89 -4.26
CA ILE A 198 -6.10 16.70 -3.46
C ILE A 198 -7.54 16.37 -3.86
N ALA A 199 -7.82 16.39 -5.15
CA ALA A 199 -9.16 16.11 -5.67
C ALA A 199 -9.60 14.67 -5.35
N PHE A 200 -8.69 13.69 -5.40
CA PHE A 200 -8.98 12.32 -5.00
C PHE A 200 -9.36 12.24 -3.51
N TRP A 201 -8.56 12.81 -2.62
CA TRP A 201 -8.83 12.74 -1.18
C TRP A 201 -10.09 13.50 -0.77
N GLU A 202 -10.44 14.58 -1.46
CA GLU A 202 -11.73 15.27 -1.29
C GLU A 202 -12.91 14.36 -1.69
N ARG A 203 -12.83 13.69 -2.85
CA ARG A 203 -13.84 12.70 -3.28
C ARG A 203 -13.96 11.55 -2.30
N PHE A 204 -12.82 11.06 -1.82
CA PHE A 204 -12.78 9.96 -0.87
C PHE A 204 -13.41 10.37 0.47
N ALA A 205 -13.09 11.56 0.99
CA ALA A 205 -13.74 12.10 2.18
C ALA A 205 -15.26 12.27 2.00
N GLU A 206 -15.72 12.72 0.83
CA GLU A 206 -17.14 12.82 0.52
C GLU A 206 -17.84 11.45 0.47
N TYR A 207 -17.23 10.47 -0.20
CA TYR A 207 -17.72 9.08 -0.22
C TYR A 207 -17.91 8.55 1.20
N ASN A 208 -16.92 8.78 2.07
CA ASN A 208 -16.97 8.36 3.48
C ASN A 208 -18.09 9.03 4.27
N ARG A 209 -18.30 10.35 4.09
CA ARG A 209 -19.42 11.07 4.73
C ARG A 209 -20.77 10.49 4.30
N LYS A 210 -20.92 10.12 3.03
CA LYS A 210 -22.16 9.55 2.47
C LYS A 210 -22.40 8.10 2.91
N ALA A 211 -21.36 7.35 3.24
CA ALA A 211 -21.46 5.94 3.66
C ALA A 211 -22.06 5.73 5.08
N GLY A 212 -22.41 6.80 5.80
CA GLY A 212 -23.40 6.77 6.90
C GLY A 212 -23.09 5.87 8.10
N GLY A 213 -21.84 5.45 8.32
CA GLY A 213 -21.41 4.67 9.49
C GLY A 213 -20.67 3.37 9.18
N ALA A 214 -20.68 2.90 7.92
CA ALA A 214 -19.78 1.83 7.49
C ALA A 214 -18.47 2.46 6.98
N THR A 215 -17.47 2.62 7.85
CA THR A 215 -16.12 3.01 7.43
C THR A 215 -15.63 2.01 6.37
N PRO A 216 -15.38 2.44 5.12
CA PRO A 216 -14.89 1.56 4.07
C PRO A 216 -13.61 0.87 4.52
N TRP A 217 -13.36 -0.35 4.03
CA TRP A 217 -12.20 -1.12 4.46
C TRP A 217 -10.89 -0.34 4.30
N TRP A 218 -10.71 0.35 3.17
CA TRP A 218 -9.55 1.23 2.97
C TRP A 218 -9.42 2.28 4.07
N LEU A 219 -10.49 2.86 4.62
CA LEU A 219 -10.38 3.77 5.76
C LEU A 219 -10.09 3.09 7.09
N ARG A 220 -10.45 1.82 7.25
CA ARG A 220 -10.11 1.04 8.45
C ARG A 220 -8.61 0.77 8.48
N THR A 221 -8.00 0.57 7.31
CA THR A 221 -6.55 0.38 7.19
C THR A 221 -5.79 1.70 7.03
N HIS A 222 -6.39 2.71 6.38
CA HIS A 222 -5.82 4.03 6.05
C HIS A 222 -6.72 5.18 6.55
N PRO A 223 -6.71 5.49 7.86
CA PRO A 223 -7.60 6.50 8.43
C PRO A 223 -7.37 7.88 7.78
N LEU A 224 -8.46 8.54 7.38
CA LEU A 224 -8.42 9.93 6.93
C LEU A 224 -8.09 10.84 8.11
N ASP A 225 -7.08 11.67 7.94
CA ASP A 225 -6.72 12.73 8.86
C ASP A 225 -7.21 14.08 8.32
N GLU A 226 -7.78 14.94 9.17
CA GLU A 226 -8.23 16.29 8.79
C GLU A 226 -7.09 17.11 8.18
N LYS A 227 -5.86 16.83 8.61
CA LYS A 227 -4.63 17.49 8.14
C LYS A 227 -4.05 16.88 6.85
N ARG A 228 -4.61 15.81 6.29
CA ARG A 228 -4.07 15.16 5.08
C ARG A 228 -4.02 16.13 3.90
N ILE A 229 -5.13 16.81 3.61
CA ILE A 229 -5.19 17.78 2.49
C ILE A 229 -4.24 18.95 2.72
N GLU A 230 -4.11 19.44 3.97
CA GLU A 230 -3.16 20.50 4.33
C GLU A 230 -1.71 20.09 4.02
N ARG A 231 -1.30 18.89 4.42
CA ARG A 231 0.04 18.36 4.14
C ARG A 231 0.30 18.18 2.65
N LEU A 232 -0.66 17.64 1.90
CA LEU A 232 -0.55 17.51 0.45
C LEU A 232 -0.34 18.87 -0.23
N ARG A 233 -1.02 19.92 0.25
CA ARG A 233 -0.80 21.29 -0.24
C ARG A 233 0.61 21.78 0.09
N ALA A 234 1.12 21.47 1.28
CA ALA A 234 2.46 21.85 1.70
C ALA A 234 3.58 21.16 0.89
N TRP A 235 3.40 19.89 0.52
CA TRP A 235 4.36 19.14 -0.32
C TRP A 235 4.19 19.36 -1.82
N MET A 236 3.11 20.03 -2.24
CA MET A 236 2.81 20.25 -3.66
C MET A 236 3.95 20.94 -4.44
N PRO A 237 4.65 21.97 -3.91
CA PRO A 237 5.78 22.57 -4.62
C PRO A 237 6.91 21.58 -4.90
N GLU A 238 7.21 20.69 -3.94
CA GLU A 238 8.23 19.65 -4.10
C GLU A 238 7.81 18.63 -5.17
N ALA A 239 6.56 18.15 -5.11
CA ALA A 239 6.03 17.22 -6.09
C ALA A 239 6.01 17.81 -7.50
N LYS A 240 5.59 19.07 -7.66
CA LYS A 240 5.62 19.77 -8.95
C LYS A 240 7.03 19.91 -9.51
N ALA A 241 8.04 20.12 -8.66
CA ALA A 241 9.44 20.16 -9.11
C ALA A 241 9.94 18.80 -9.64
N GLN A 242 9.31 17.69 -9.22
CA GLN A 242 9.62 16.34 -9.67
C GLN A 242 8.73 15.88 -10.84
N TYR A 243 7.71 16.66 -11.21
CA TYR A 243 6.72 16.29 -12.22
C TYR A 243 7.35 16.23 -13.61
N ARG A 244 7.25 15.07 -14.25
CA ARG A 244 7.75 14.83 -15.62
C ARG A 244 6.60 14.35 -16.48
N PRO A 245 5.90 15.25 -17.21
CA PRO A 245 4.72 14.87 -18.00
C PRO A 245 5.05 13.66 -18.88
N ALA A 246 4.21 12.63 -18.81
CA ALA A 246 4.37 11.47 -19.67
C ALA A 246 4.24 11.91 -21.14
N GLN A 247 5.23 11.57 -21.96
CA GLN A 247 5.14 11.68 -23.43
C GLN A 247 4.15 10.66 -23.99
#